data_AF-A0A950JLD9-F1
#
_entry.id   AF-A0A950JLD9-F1
#
_cell.length_a   1.000
_cell.length_b   1.000
_cell.length_c   1.000
_cell.angle_alpha   90.00
_cell.angle_beta   90.00
_cell.angle_gamma   90.00
#
_symmetry.space_group_name_H-M   'P 1'
#
loop_
_entity.id
_entity.type
_entity.pdbx_description
1 polymer ?
#
loop_
_entity_poly.entity_id
_entity_poly.type
_entity_poly.pdbx_seq_one_letter_code
_entity_poly.pdbx_strand_id
1 'polypeptide(L)'
;DPARNFMPGPGKVTALATPEGEGVRFDTLLYEGYVVPPFYDSLLGKLIVGGETRPHALERMRSALDGLAIEGVPTTRALHLALIESDEVKAGAVHTRWLEAWLASRPLAPDEAA
;
A
#
# COMPACT_ATOMS: atom_id res chain seq x y z
N ASP A 1 4.25 1.24 -9.51
CA ASP A 1 4.71 2.57 -9.05
C ASP A 1 3.65 3.64 -9.30
N PRO A 2 2.92 4.10 -8.26
CA PRO A 2 1.91 5.15 -8.39
C PRO A 2 2.41 6.47 -8.99
N ALA A 3 3.66 6.86 -8.74
CA ALA A 3 4.24 8.10 -9.26
C ALA A 3 4.54 8.03 -10.77
N ARG A 4 4.69 6.81 -11.30
CA ARG A 4 4.93 6.54 -12.72
C ARG A 4 3.68 5.94 -13.37
N ASN A 5 2.52 6.57 -13.14
CA ASN A 5 1.23 6.16 -13.72
C ASN A 5 0.90 4.67 -13.47
N PHE A 6 1.13 4.20 -12.24
CA PHE A 6 0.90 2.82 -11.82
C PHE A 6 1.65 1.75 -12.63
N MET A 7 2.76 2.12 -13.29
CA MET A 7 3.56 1.16 -14.06
C MET A 7 3.98 -0.03 -13.17
N PRO A 8 3.71 -1.28 -13.58
CA PRO A 8 4.16 -2.46 -12.86
C PRO A 8 5.69 -2.54 -12.85
N GLY A 9 6.27 -3.03 -11.75
CA GLY A 9 7.71 -3.24 -11.61
C GLY A 9 8.00 -4.67 -11.13
N PRO A 10 8.06 -5.65 -12.04
CA PRO A 10 8.52 -6.99 -11.69
C PRO A 10 9.99 -6.92 -11.26
N GLY A 11 10.40 -7.79 -10.34
CA GLY A 11 11.74 -7.71 -9.75
C GLY A 11 11.91 -8.69 -8.60
N LYS A 12 13.04 -8.58 -7.91
CA LYS A 12 13.36 -9.44 -6.76
C LYS A 12 13.09 -8.67 -5.48
N VAL A 13 12.29 -9.25 -4.59
CA VAL A 13 12.12 -8.72 -3.24
C VAL A 13 13.45 -8.85 -2.49
N THR A 14 14.09 -7.74 -2.15
CA THR A 14 15.40 -7.71 -1.49
C THR A 14 15.30 -7.69 0.03
N ALA A 15 14.21 -7.16 0.57
CA ALA A 15 13.88 -7.19 1.98
C ALA A 15 12.35 -7.24 2.17
N LEU A 16 11.90 -7.92 3.22
CA LEU A 16 10.50 -8.02 3.59
C LEU A 16 10.35 -7.90 5.11
N ALA A 17 9.63 -6.87 5.57
CA ALA A 17 9.13 -6.77 6.93
C ALA A 17 7.60 -6.75 6.87
N THR A 18 6.96 -7.73 7.50
CA THR A 18 5.50 -7.82 7.54
C THR A 18 4.96 -7.23 8.84
N PRO A 19 3.87 -6.43 8.81
CA PRO A 19 3.30 -5.89 10.02
C PRO A 19 2.61 -6.97 10.84
N GLU A 20 2.75 -6.88 12.15
CA GLU A 20 2.12 -7.76 13.13
C GLU A 20 1.38 -6.93 14.18
N GLY A 21 0.39 -7.54 14.82
CA GLY A 21 -0.34 -6.90 15.91
C GLY A 21 -1.80 -7.33 15.99
N GLU A 22 -2.46 -6.92 17.07
CA GLU A 22 -3.88 -7.20 17.27
C GLU A 22 -4.74 -6.58 16.14
N GLY A 23 -5.57 -7.41 15.52
CA GLY A 23 -6.45 -6.98 14.43
C GLY A 23 -5.73 -6.69 13.12
N VAL A 24 -4.43 -7.00 12.98
CA VAL A 24 -3.67 -6.87 11.74
C VAL A 24 -3.45 -8.25 11.13
N ARG A 25 -3.72 -8.37 9.82
CA ARG A 25 -3.47 -9.58 9.03
C ARG A 25 -2.81 -9.20 7.72
N PHE A 26 -1.71 -9.87 7.38
CA PHE A 26 -1.05 -9.70 6.10
C PHE A 26 -1.03 -11.03 5.33
N ASP A 27 -1.79 -11.08 4.23
CA ASP A 27 -1.79 -12.22 3.32
C ASP A 27 -0.82 -11.95 2.17
N THR A 28 0.22 -12.76 2.04
CA THR A 28 1.17 -12.67 0.93
C THR A 28 1.75 -14.04 0.59
N LEU A 29 2.33 -14.15 -0.61
CA LEU A 29 3.21 -15.26 -1.00
C LEU A 29 4.69 -14.82 -1.09
N LEU A 30 4.97 -13.56 -0.75
CA LEU A 30 6.32 -13.01 -0.78
C LEU A 30 7.16 -13.57 0.36
N TYR A 31 8.45 -13.68 0.09
CA TYR A 31 9.51 -13.90 1.04
C TYR A 31 10.76 -13.19 0.51
N GLU A 32 11.72 -12.91 1.38
CA GLU A 32 12.98 -12.30 0.95
C GLU A 32 13.66 -13.18 -0.11
N GLY A 33 14.01 -12.58 -1.24
CA GLY A 33 14.57 -13.27 -2.40
C GLY A 33 13.56 -13.78 -3.42
N TYR A 34 12.25 -13.68 -3.16
CA TYR A 34 11.21 -14.00 -4.14
C TYR A 34 11.31 -13.10 -5.37
N VAL A 35 11.14 -13.68 -6.56
CA VAL A 35 11.13 -12.94 -7.83
C VAL A 35 9.69 -12.81 -8.32
N VAL A 36 9.18 -11.58 -8.32
CA VAL A 36 7.88 -11.22 -8.87
C VAL A 36 7.96 -11.26 -10.40
N PRO A 37 7.29 -12.22 -11.06
CA PRO A 37 7.38 -12.36 -12.51
C PRO A 37 6.50 -11.32 -13.24
N PRO A 38 6.82 -10.96 -14.49
CA PRO A 38 6.03 -10.03 -15.29
C PRO A 38 4.71 -10.63 -15.82
N PHE A 39 4.45 -11.91 -15.58
CA PHE A 39 3.38 -12.69 -16.24
C PHE A 39 2.10 -12.81 -15.42
N TYR A 40 2.11 -12.41 -14.15
CA TYR A 40 0.96 -12.49 -13.26
C TYR A 40 0.53 -11.10 -12.78
N ASP A 41 -0.57 -11.07 -12.02
CA ASP A 41 -1.07 -9.86 -11.39
C ASP A 41 0.01 -9.20 -10.52
N SER A 42 0.02 -7.86 -10.49
CA SER A 42 0.95 -7.06 -9.68
C SER A 42 0.67 -7.08 -8.17
N LEU A 43 -0.31 -7.86 -7.71
CA LEU A 43 -0.65 -8.01 -6.30
C LEU A 43 0.49 -8.66 -5.51
N LEU A 44 1.15 -7.86 -4.68
CA LEU A 44 2.21 -8.31 -3.77
C LEU A 44 1.67 -8.90 -2.47
N GLY A 45 0.56 -8.38 -1.96
CA GLY A 45 -0.05 -8.82 -0.71
C GLY A 45 -1.29 -8.03 -0.36
N LYS A 46 -2.04 -8.51 0.63
CA LYS A 46 -3.23 -7.86 1.17
C LYS A 46 -3.01 -7.55 2.64
N LEU A 47 -2.95 -6.26 2.97
CA LEU A 47 -2.94 -5.79 4.35
C LEU A 47 -4.37 -5.51 4.80
N ILE A 48 -4.80 -6.23 5.83
CA ILE A 48 -6.17 -6.21 6.34
C ILE A 48 -6.10 -5.82 7.81
N VAL A 49 -6.90 -4.83 8.19
CA VAL A 49 -7.00 -4.41 9.59
C VAL A 49 -8.45 -4.38 10.07
N GLY A 50 -8.66 -4.79 11.31
CA GLY A 50 -9.92 -4.67 12.02
C GLY A 50 -9.84 -3.62 13.13
N GLY A 51 -10.94 -2.91 13.36
CA GLY A 51 -11.09 -1.94 14.45
C GLY A 51 -12.55 -1.81 14.84
N GLU A 52 -12.82 -1.41 16.07
CA GLU A 52 -14.19 -1.20 16.58
C GLU A 52 -14.93 -0.07 15.84
N THR A 53 -14.17 0.92 15.36
CA THR A 53 -14.68 2.07 14.62
C THR A 53 -13.81 2.33 13.39
N ARG A 54 -14.33 3.09 12.43
CA ARG A 54 -13.57 3.49 11.23
C ARG A 54 -12.28 4.26 11.60
N PRO A 55 -12.30 5.27 12.49
CA PRO A 55 -11.07 5.94 12.92
C PRO A 55 -10.05 4.97 13.54
N HIS A 56 -10.50 4.08 14.41
CA HIS A 56 -9.62 3.08 15.04
C HIS A 56 -8.99 2.12 14.00
N ALA A 57 -9.77 1.68 13.02
CA ALA A 57 -9.25 0.85 11.93
C ALA A 57 -8.23 1.62 11.04
N LEU A 58 -8.46 2.90 10.78
CA LEU A 58 -7.53 3.74 10.01
C LEU A 58 -6.23 4.01 10.78
N GLU A 59 -6.29 4.24 12.09
CA GLU A 59 -5.11 4.36 12.95
C GLU A 59 -4.28 3.07 12.95
N ARG A 60 -4.94 1.90 13.06
CA ARG A 60 -4.27 0.60 12.93
C ARG A 60 -3.68 0.38 11.54
N MET A 61 -4.39 0.77 10.47
CA MET A 61 -3.87 0.71 9.10
C MET A 61 -2.61 1.54 8.96
N ARG A 62 -2.56 2.74 9.55
CA ARG A 62 -1.37 3.60 9.54
C ARG A 62 -0.18 2.89 10.16
N SER A 63 -0.32 2.42 11.40
CA SER A 63 0.76 1.71 12.10
C SER A 63 1.21 0.45 11.36
N ALA A 64 0.28 -0.29 10.76
CA ALA A 64 0.59 -1.49 9.99
C ALA A 64 1.31 -1.16 8.66
N LEU A 65 0.94 -0.07 7.98
CA LEU A 65 1.68 0.40 6.81
C LEU A 65 3.07 0.92 7.21
N ASP A 66 3.19 1.61 8.34
CA ASP A 66 4.48 2.08 8.87
C ASP A 66 5.45 0.92 9.13
N GLY A 67 4.93 -0.21 9.66
CA GLY A 67 5.71 -1.44 9.87
C GLY A 67 5.89 -2.35 8.65
N LEU A 68 5.21 -2.07 7.53
CA LEU A 68 5.35 -2.85 6.29
C LEU A 68 6.53 -2.34 5.45
N ALA A 69 7.51 -3.18 5.17
CA ALA A 69 8.58 -2.91 4.22
C ALA A 69 8.64 -4.01 3.15
N ILE A 70 8.65 -3.62 1.88
CA ILE A 70 8.89 -4.49 0.73
C ILE A 70 9.85 -3.71 -0.16
N GLU A 71 11.08 -4.19 -0.29
CA GLU A 71 12.15 -3.53 -1.05
C GLU A 71 12.49 -4.28 -2.34
N GLY A 72 13.05 -3.58 -3.33
CA GLY A 72 13.51 -4.15 -4.60
C GLY A 72 12.42 -4.31 -5.67
N VAL A 73 11.20 -3.88 -5.37
CA VAL A 73 10.08 -3.72 -6.30
C VAL A 73 9.23 -2.51 -5.89
N PRO A 74 8.66 -1.75 -6.82
CA PRO A 74 7.82 -0.60 -6.48
C PRO A 74 6.49 -1.03 -5.90
N THR A 75 6.06 -0.35 -4.83
CA THR A 75 4.83 -0.70 -4.12
C THR A 75 3.77 0.40 -4.25
N THR A 76 2.57 0.10 -3.75
CA THR A 76 1.50 1.10 -3.55
C THR A 76 1.44 1.60 -2.11
N ARG A 77 2.41 1.28 -1.25
CA ARG A 77 2.41 1.61 0.19
C ARG A 77 2.28 3.10 0.43
N ALA A 78 3.09 3.92 -0.26
CA ALA A 78 3.06 5.38 -0.12
C ALA A 78 1.71 5.99 -0.51
N LEU A 79 1.06 5.47 -1.56
CA LEU A 79 -0.30 5.87 -1.93
C LEU A 79 -1.29 5.53 -0.80
N HIS A 80 -1.24 4.32 -0.25
CA HIS A 80 -2.14 3.93 0.83
C HIS A 80 -1.94 4.80 2.09
N LEU A 81 -0.70 5.13 2.47
CA LEU A 81 -0.40 6.07 3.56
C LEU A 81 -1.01 7.46 3.30
N ALA A 82 -0.91 7.97 2.08
CA ALA A 82 -1.48 9.27 1.74
C ALA A 82 -3.02 9.24 1.72
N LEU A 83 -3.62 8.12 1.29
CA LEU A 83 -5.08 7.94 1.27
C LEU A 83 -5.67 7.84 2.67
N ILE A 84 -5.07 7.11 3.61
CA ILE A 84 -5.60 7.03 4.97
C ILE A 84 -5.57 8.37 5.71
N GLU A 85 -4.71 9.30 5.28
CA GLU A 85 -4.62 10.65 5.85
C GLU A 85 -5.61 11.65 5.24
N SER A 86 -6.22 11.33 4.09
CA SER A 86 -7.22 12.18 3.43
C SER A 86 -8.51 12.30 4.25
N ASP A 87 -9.01 13.53 4.41
CA ASP A 87 -10.26 13.79 5.11
C ASP A 87 -11.45 13.17 4.38
N GLU A 88 -11.43 13.15 3.04
CA GLU A 88 -12.44 12.52 2.20
C GLU A 88 -12.49 11.00 2.45
N VAL A 89 -11.33 10.34 2.58
CA VAL A 89 -11.24 8.91 2.93
C VAL A 89 -11.68 8.68 4.38
N LYS A 90 -11.24 9.51 5.33
CA LYS A 90 -11.66 9.44 6.74
C LYS A 90 -13.18 9.55 6.88
N ALA A 91 -13.80 10.48 6.15
CA ALA A 91 -15.25 10.71 6.12
C ALA A 91 -16.04 9.72 5.25
N GLY A 92 -15.37 8.92 4.40
CA GLY A 92 -16.02 8.05 3.43
C GLY A 92 -16.68 8.80 2.25
N ALA A 93 -16.29 10.05 2.02
CA ALA A 93 -16.81 10.92 0.97
C ALA A 93 -16.08 10.71 -0.37
N VAL A 94 -16.05 9.47 -0.85
CA VAL A 94 -15.37 9.07 -2.09
C VAL A 94 -16.34 8.45 -3.09
N HIS A 95 -16.02 8.54 -4.38
CA HIS A 95 -16.75 7.89 -5.46
C HIS A 95 -15.76 7.25 -6.46
N THR A 96 -16.27 6.49 -7.42
CA THR A 96 -15.46 5.67 -8.34
C THR A 96 -14.52 6.46 -9.28
N ARG A 97 -14.63 7.78 -9.31
CA ARG A 97 -13.81 8.70 -10.13
C ARG A 97 -13.04 9.73 -9.30
N TRP A 98 -13.06 9.57 -7.98
CA TRP A 98 -12.48 10.55 -7.06
C TRP A 98 -10.95 10.49 -7.08
N LEU A 99 -10.39 9.28 -7.19
CA LEU A 99 -8.95 9.05 -7.06
C LEU A 99 -8.16 9.75 -8.19
N GLU A 100 -8.70 9.80 -9.40
CA GLU A 100 -8.06 10.44 -10.56
C GLU A 100 -7.85 11.94 -10.32
N ALA A 101 -8.89 12.64 -9.83
CA ALA A 101 -8.80 14.05 -9.49
C ALA A 101 -7.91 14.28 -8.26
N TRP A 102 -7.99 13.38 -7.28
CA TRP A 102 -7.17 13.44 -6.07
C TRP A 102 -5.68 13.35 -6.39
N LEU A 103 -5.27 12.37 -7.22
CA LEU A 103 -3.89 12.19 -7.66
C LEU A 103 -3.38 13.36 -8.50
N ALA A 104 -4.21 13.92 -9.39
CA ALA A 104 -3.83 15.07 -10.20
C ALA A 104 -3.49 16.31 -9.34
N SER A 105 -4.14 16.46 -8.18
CA SER A 105 -3.87 17.54 -7.22
C SER A 105 -2.74 17.25 -6.24
N ARG A 106 -2.28 15.99 -6.14
CA ARG A 106 -1.34 15.51 -5.12
C ARG A 106 -0.37 14.49 -5.75
N PRO A 107 0.57 14.93 -6.59
CA PRO A 107 1.53 14.03 -7.20
C PRO A 107 2.37 13.34 -6.14
N LEU A 108 2.48 12.01 -6.24
CA LEU A 108 3.32 11.21 -5.35
C LEU A 108 4.78 11.23 -5.83
N ALA A 109 5.72 11.18 -4.89
CA ALA A 109 7.12 10.97 -5.21
C ALA A 109 7.33 9.51 -5.67
N PRO A 110 8.30 9.26 -6.58
CA PRO A 110 8.69 7.90 -6.94
C PRO A 110 9.12 7.07 -5.73
N ASP A 111 8.81 5.78 -5.77
CA ASP A 111 9.28 4.82 -4.76
C ASP A 111 10.77 4.56 -5.01
N GLU A 112 11.66 5.19 -4.21
CA GLU A 112 13.11 5.05 -4.34
C GLU A 112 13.66 3.76 -3.73
N ALA A 113 12.85 3.05 -2.93
CA ALA A 113 13.21 1.75 -2.34
C ALA A 113 12.96 0.56 -3.29
N ALA A 114 12.48 0.85 -4.50
CA ALA A 114 12.15 -0.07 -5.57
C ALA A 114 13.34 -0.44 -6.46
#